data_AF-A0A508YHI4-F1
#
_entry.id   AF-A0A508YHI4-F1
#
_cell.length_a   1.000
_cell.length_b   1.000
_cell.length_c   1.000
_cell.angle_alpha   90.00
_cell.angle_beta   90.00
_cell.angle_gamma   90.00
#
_symmetry.space_group_name_H-M   'P 1'
#
loop_
_entity.id
_entity.type
_entity.pdbx_description
1 polymer ?
#
loop_
_entity_poly.entity_id
_entity_poly.type
_entity_poly.pdbx_seq_one_letter_code
_entity_poly.pdbx_strand_id
1 'polypeptide(L)'
;MSPLEAEIKLPVEVQKMIAQSQDPQAVQVIVSDVIQLAEQAEIHFTAVQLQVLTNHLIEMINRSKSGEKLPAVDPQMFAEVSKKSLDLADQVVRHIGHLADAEKYVLSIHFEAAQNKI
;
A
#
# COMPACT_ATOMS: atom_id res chain seq x y z
N MET A 1 -3.18 -20.72 -20.54
CA MET A 1 -3.50 -20.50 -19.12
C MET A 1 -2.55 -19.43 -18.63
N SER A 2 -3.07 -18.29 -18.14
CA SER A 2 -2.22 -17.17 -17.73
C SER A 2 -1.57 -17.50 -16.37
N PRO A 3 -0.28 -17.19 -16.13
CA PRO A 3 0.44 -17.72 -14.97
C PRO A 3 0.16 -17.04 -13.61
N LEU A 4 -0.88 -16.21 -13.46
CA LEU A 4 -0.98 -15.30 -12.31
C LEU A 4 -2.33 -15.32 -11.57
N GLU A 5 -2.87 -16.51 -11.33
CA GLU A 5 -3.94 -16.71 -10.33
C GLU A 5 -3.38 -17.53 -9.16
N ALA A 6 -2.17 -17.19 -8.69
CA ALA A 6 -1.78 -17.62 -7.35
C ALA A 6 -2.71 -16.88 -6.38
N GLU A 7 -3.68 -17.59 -5.83
CA GLU A 7 -4.54 -17.08 -4.77
C GLU A 7 -3.64 -16.68 -3.59
N ILE A 8 -3.35 -15.38 -3.46
CA ILE A 8 -2.50 -14.86 -2.39
C ILE A 8 -3.21 -15.16 -1.08
N LYS A 9 -2.68 -16.12 -0.32
CA LYS A 9 -3.24 -16.49 0.98
C LYS A 9 -2.87 -15.41 2.01
N LEU A 10 -3.75 -14.42 2.14
CA LEU A 10 -3.58 -13.33 3.10
C LEU A 10 -3.62 -13.84 4.54
N PRO A 11 -2.89 -13.24 5.49
CA PRO A 11 -3.01 -13.52 6.91
C PRO A 11 -4.45 -13.32 7.42
N VAL A 12 -4.88 -14.09 8.42
CA VAL A 12 -6.24 -14.04 8.97
C VAL A 12 -6.66 -12.63 9.40
N GLU A 13 -5.75 -11.89 10.05
CA GLU A 13 -6.06 -10.52 10.49
C GLU A 13 -6.23 -9.57 9.30
N VAL A 14 -5.44 -9.72 8.24
CA VAL A 14 -5.60 -8.93 7.00
C VAL A 14 -6.96 -9.23 6.35
N GLN A 15 -7.37 -10.50 6.30
CA GLN A 15 -8.70 -10.87 5.77
C GLN A 15 -9.84 -10.23 6.58
N LYS A 16 -9.72 -10.20 7.92
CA LYS A 16 -10.70 -9.52 8.78
C LYS A 16 -10.77 -8.02 8.53
N MET A 17 -9.62 -7.35 8.41
CA MET A 17 -9.56 -5.92 8.13
C MET A 17 -10.22 -5.58 6.80
N ILE A 18 -9.96 -6.38 5.76
CA ILE A 18 -10.62 -6.24 4.44
C ILE A 18 -12.14 -6.40 4.59
N ALA A 19 -12.60 -7.48 5.24
CA ALA A 19 -14.02 -7.77 5.42
C ALA A 19 -14.77 -6.69 6.22
N GLN A 20 -14.08 -5.98 7.12
CA GLN A 20 -14.63 -4.91 7.94
C GLN A 20 -14.52 -3.52 7.29
N SER A 21 -13.81 -3.39 6.17
CA SER A 21 -13.66 -2.12 5.47
C SER A 21 -14.96 -1.67 4.78
N GLN A 22 -15.05 -0.39 4.42
CA GLN A 22 -16.22 0.16 3.75
C GLN A 22 -16.41 -0.39 2.33
N ASP A 23 -15.32 -0.83 1.68
CA ASP A 23 -15.36 -1.51 0.38
C ASP A 23 -14.36 -2.66 0.36
N PRO A 24 -14.78 -3.84 0.86
CA PRO A 24 -13.93 -5.01 0.92
C PRO A 24 -13.37 -5.43 -0.44
N GLN A 25 -14.13 -5.23 -1.52
CA GLN A 25 -13.70 -5.60 -2.88
C GLN A 25 -12.54 -4.71 -3.33
N ALA A 26 -12.68 -3.38 -3.23
CA ALA A 26 -11.62 -2.46 -3.61
C ALA A 26 -10.36 -2.65 -2.74
N VAL A 27 -10.54 -2.88 -1.44
CA VAL A 27 -9.42 -3.13 -0.52
C VAL A 27 -8.71 -4.46 -0.84
N GLN A 28 -9.46 -5.52 -1.14
CA GLN A 28 -8.85 -6.81 -1.51
C GLN A 28 -8.03 -6.71 -2.80
N VAL A 29 -8.55 -5.99 -3.81
CA VAL A 29 -7.84 -5.76 -5.07
C VAL A 29 -6.55 -4.99 -4.81
N ILE A 30 -6.62 -3.84 -4.14
CA ILE A 30 -5.43 -3.02 -3.94
C ILE A 30 -4.37 -3.70 -3.06
N VAL A 31 -4.78 -4.43 -2.01
CA VAL A 31 -3.84 -5.20 -1.18
C VAL A 31 -3.13 -6.27 -2.01
N SER A 32 -3.87 -6.99 -2.87
CA SER A 32 -3.28 -8.01 -3.74
C SER A 32 -2.33 -7.40 -4.76
N ASP A 33 -2.73 -6.30 -5.41
CA ASP A 33 -1.92 -5.57 -6.38
C ASP A 33 -0.62 -5.07 -5.74
N VAL A 34 -0.68 -4.50 -4.53
CA VAL A 34 0.52 -4.01 -3.82
C VAL A 34 1.46 -5.15 -3.43
N ILE A 35 0.93 -6.30 -3.00
CA ILE A 35 1.77 -7.48 -2.70
C ILE A 35 2.48 -7.95 -3.97
N GLN A 36 1.77 -8.07 -5.10
CA GLN A 36 2.37 -8.48 -6.37
C GLN A 36 3.41 -7.48 -6.88
N LEU A 37 3.11 -6.18 -6.78
CA LEU A 37 4.04 -5.12 -7.14
C LEU A 37 5.31 -5.17 -6.29
N ALA A 38 5.17 -5.40 -4.98
CA ALA A 38 6.30 -5.56 -4.07
C ALA A 38 7.11 -6.81 -4.39
N GLU A 39 6.45 -7.93 -4.67
CA GLU A 39 7.11 -9.20 -5.00
C GLU A 39 7.91 -9.11 -6.31
N GLN A 40 7.37 -8.44 -7.34
CA GLN A 40 8.10 -8.13 -8.57
C GLN A 40 9.34 -7.26 -8.33
N ALA A 41 9.33 -6.49 -7.24
CA ALA A 41 10.45 -5.69 -6.79
C ALA A 41 11.32 -6.39 -5.74
N GLU A 42 11.15 -7.69 -5.49
CA GLU A 42 11.88 -8.47 -4.46
C GLU A 42 11.73 -7.89 -3.04
N ILE A 43 10.54 -7.34 -2.73
CA ILE A 43 10.17 -6.84 -1.41
C ILE A 43 9.09 -7.75 -0.84
N HIS A 44 9.33 -8.27 0.37
CA HIS A 44 8.41 -9.17 1.05
C HIS A 44 8.00 -8.61 2.41
N PHE A 45 6.70 -8.48 2.64
CA PHE A 45 6.16 -8.04 3.92
C PHE A 45 6.01 -9.23 4.87
N THR A 46 6.39 -9.03 6.13
CA THR A 46 5.94 -9.92 7.22
C THR A 46 4.44 -9.80 7.43
N ALA A 47 3.83 -10.77 8.14
CA ALA A 47 2.41 -10.72 8.46
C ALA A 47 1.99 -9.48 9.26
N VAL A 48 2.90 -8.93 10.10
CA VAL A 48 2.64 -7.70 10.86
C VAL A 48 2.75 -6.47 9.94
N GLN A 49 3.80 -6.39 9.11
CA GLN A 49 3.94 -5.30 8.14
C GLN A 49 2.75 -5.24 7.18
N LEU A 50 2.23 -6.40 6.76
CA LEU A 50 1.07 -6.47 5.89
C LEU A 50 -0.21 -5.97 6.56
N GLN A 51 -0.39 -6.21 7.87
CA GLN A 51 -1.52 -5.63 8.62
C GLN A 51 -1.43 -4.10 8.64
N VAL A 52 -0.26 -3.54 8.98
CA VAL A 52 -0.07 -2.09 9.04
C VAL A 52 -0.26 -1.46 7.66
N LEU A 53 0.29 -2.08 6.61
CA LEU A 53 0.06 -1.67 5.22
C LEU A 53 -1.42 -1.73 4.83
N THR A 54 -2.12 -2.81 5.19
CA THR A 54 -3.56 -2.96 4.91
C THR A 54 -4.39 -1.86 5.56
N ASN A 55 -4.09 -1.50 6.82
CA ASN A 55 -4.76 -0.37 7.47
C ASN A 55 -4.58 0.92 6.65
N HIS A 56 -3.35 1.21 6.24
CA HIS A 56 -3.06 2.41 5.48
C HIS A 56 -3.75 2.42 4.11
N LEU A 57 -3.75 1.29 3.39
CA LEU A 57 -4.46 1.16 2.11
C LEU A 57 -5.97 1.34 2.26
N ILE A 58 -6.58 0.83 3.34
CA ILE A 58 -8.00 1.09 3.63
C ILE A 58 -8.26 2.59 3.77
N GLU A 59 -7.42 3.30 4.52
CA GLU A 59 -7.56 4.75 4.68
C GLU A 59 -7.37 5.51 3.36
N MET A 60 -6.42 5.10 2.52
CA MET A 60 -6.22 5.66 1.18
C MET A 60 -7.45 5.45 0.29
N ILE A 61 -8.04 4.26 0.28
CA ILE A 61 -9.29 3.99 -0.46
C ILE A 61 -10.43 4.86 0.05
N ASN A 62 -10.54 5.05 1.37
CA ASN A 62 -11.57 5.91 1.96
C ASN A 62 -11.39 7.37 1.52
N ARG A 63 -10.16 7.90 1.57
CA ARG A 63 -9.84 9.27 1.14
C ARG A 63 -10.08 9.49 -0.36
N SER A 64 -9.69 8.52 -1.19
CA SER A 64 -9.94 8.54 -2.64
C SER A 64 -11.44 8.71 -2.95
N LYS A 65 -12.32 8.11 -2.14
CA LYS A 65 -13.78 8.18 -2.32
C LYS A 65 -14.43 9.40 -1.67
N SER A 66 -13.99 9.78 -0.48
CA SER A 66 -14.57 10.92 0.24
C SER A 66 -14.09 12.27 -0.32
N GLY A 67 -12.95 12.29 -1.02
CA GLY A 67 -12.27 13.51 -1.45
C GLY A 67 -11.51 14.20 -0.32
N GLU A 68 -11.49 13.61 0.89
CA GLU A 68 -10.63 14.07 1.97
C GLU A 68 -9.17 13.92 1.56
N LYS A 69 -8.36 14.94 1.85
CA LYS A 69 -6.94 14.95 1.49
C LYS A 69 -6.11 14.72 2.74
N LEU A 70 -5.06 13.91 2.58
CA LEU A 70 -4.00 13.84 3.57
C LEU A 70 -3.42 15.26 3.77
N PRO A 71 -3.11 15.67 5.01
CA PRO A 71 -2.37 16.90 5.27
C PRO A 71 -1.08 16.95 4.46
N ALA A 72 -0.65 18.16 4.11
CA ALA A 72 0.64 18.35 3.45
C ALA A 72 1.75 17.82 4.36
N VAL A 73 2.61 16.96 3.78
CA VAL A 73 3.83 16.48 4.43
C VAL A 73 5.03 17.20 3.82
N ASP A 74 6.07 17.42 4.61
CA ASP A 74 7.32 17.98 4.11
C ASP A 74 8.13 16.87 3.40
N PRO A 75 8.37 16.95 2.08
CA PRO A 75 9.16 15.95 1.36
C PRO A 75 10.57 15.77 1.91
N GLN A 76 11.14 16.78 2.58
CA GLN A 76 12.47 16.68 3.18
C GLN A 76 12.52 15.64 4.30
N MET A 77 11.40 15.35 4.97
CA MET A 77 11.32 14.28 5.97
C MET A 77 11.51 12.88 5.37
N PHE A 78 11.38 12.75 4.05
CA PHE A 78 11.48 11.50 3.31
C PHE A 78 12.73 11.45 2.42
N ALA A 79 13.69 12.37 2.60
CA ALA A 79 14.88 12.48 1.77
C ALA A 79 15.79 11.22 1.82
N GLU A 80 15.74 10.46 2.91
CA GLU A 80 16.50 9.22 3.08
C GLU A 80 15.77 7.98 2.56
N VAL A 81 14.48 8.10 2.21
CA VAL A 81 13.72 6.97 1.63
C VAL A 81 14.27 6.67 0.25
N SER A 82 14.47 5.38 -0.03
CA SER A 82 15.01 4.98 -1.32
C SER A 82 14.08 5.36 -2.47
N LYS A 83 14.69 5.78 -3.60
CA LYS A 83 13.95 6.08 -4.84
C LYS A 83 13.04 4.91 -5.26
N LYS A 84 13.48 3.67 -5.03
CA LYS A 84 12.70 2.45 -5.30
C LYS A 84 11.37 2.45 -4.52
N SER A 85 11.41 2.71 -3.21
CA SER A 85 10.20 2.75 -2.37
C SER A 85 9.27 3.91 -2.74
N LEU A 86 9.83 5.07 -3.07
CA LEU A 86 9.06 6.23 -3.55
C LEU A 86 8.38 5.94 -4.89
N ASP A 87 9.09 5.33 -5.83
CA ASP A 87 8.56 4.98 -7.16
C ASP A 87 7.44 3.91 -7.07
N LEU A 88 7.57 2.93 -6.17
CA LEU A 88 6.51 1.94 -5.92
C LEU A 88 5.28 2.58 -5.28
N ALA A 89 5.47 3.44 -4.28
CA ALA A 89 4.37 4.15 -3.63
C ALA A 89 3.63 5.09 -4.60
N ASP A 90 4.36 5.80 -5.46
CA ASP A 90 3.78 6.66 -6.49
C ASP A 90 2.92 5.87 -7.50
N GLN A 91 3.35 4.66 -7.88
CA GLN A 91 2.54 3.77 -8.72
C GLN A 91 1.22 3.38 -8.04
N VAL A 92 1.26 3.00 -6.75
CA VAL A 92 0.06 2.65 -5.99
C VAL A 92 -0.89 3.85 -5.85
N VAL A 93 -0.37 5.04 -5.52
CA VAL A 93 -1.17 6.26 -5.40
C VAL A 93 -1.86 6.61 -6.71
N ARG A 94 -1.15 6.50 -7.85
CA ARG A 94 -1.74 6.73 -9.18
C ARG A 94 -2.76 5.67 -9.56
N HIS A 95 -2.54 4.42 -9.18
CA HIS A 95 -3.46 3.31 -9.44
C HIS A 95 -4.77 3.47 -8.68
N ILE A 96 -4.72 3.87 -7.40
CA ILE A 96 -5.93 4.20 -6.61
C ILE A 96 -6.63 5.43 -7.19
N GLY A 97 -5.87 6.47 -7.55
CA GLY A 97 -6.40 7.70 -8.10
C GLY A 97 -7.16 8.56 -7.07
N HIS A 98 -7.50 9.79 -7.46
CA HIS A 98 -8.19 10.77 -6.60
C HIS A 98 -7.53 11.03 -5.24
N LEU A 99 -6.21 10.86 -5.17
CA LEU A 99 -5.41 11.04 -3.98
C LEU A 99 -4.48 12.24 -4.11
N ALA A 100 -4.04 12.77 -2.96
CA ALA A 100 -3.00 13.79 -2.92
C ALA A 100 -1.63 13.17 -3.26
N ASP A 101 -0.77 13.92 -3.96
CA ASP A 101 0.60 13.48 -4.27
C ASP A 101 1.41 13.16 -3.01
N ALA A 102 1.07 13.80 -1.89
CA ALA A 102 1.69 13.60 -0.58
C ALA A 102 1.57 12.16 -0.03
N GLU A 103 0.57 11.39 -0.48
CA GLU A 103 0.32 10.02 -0.02
C GLU A 103 1.51 9.09 -0.29
N LYS A 104 2.23 9.31 -1.40
CA LYS A 104 3.35 8.45 -1.77
C LYS A 104 4.47 8.48 -0.73
N TYR A 105 4.64 9.61 -0.04
CA TYR A 105 5.68 9.74 0.97
C TYR A 105 5.40 8.84 2.16
N VAL A 106 4.19 8.89 2.72
CA VAL A 106 3.81 8.04 3.86
C VAL A 106 3.77 6.56 3.45
N LEU A 107 3.19 6.27 2.27
CA LEU A 107 3.14 4.89 1.77
C LEU A 107 4.54 4.31 1.52
N SER A 108 5.50 5.11 1.07
CA SER A 108 6.87 4.64 0.78
C SER A 108 7.58 4.05 1.99
N ILE A 109 7.23 4.48 3.21
CA ILE A 109 7.81 3.95 4.45
C ILE A 109 7.49 2.46 4.63
N HIS A 110 6.33 1.99 4.17
CA HIS A 110 5.99 0.56 4.25
C HIS A 110 6.93 -0.29 3.39
N PHE A 111 7.24 0.15 2.17
CA PHE A 111 8.18 -0.52 1.29
C PHE A 111 9.62 -0.44 1.81
N GLU A 112 10.00 0.69 2.40
CA GLU A 112 11.34 0.88 2.96
C GLU A 112 11.57 -0.01 4.19
N ALA A 113 10.59 -0.07 5.11
CA ALA A 113 10.64 -0.93 6.29
C ALA A 113 10.66 -2.43 5.92
N ALA A 114 9.94 -2.83 4.87
CA ALA A 114 9.96 -4.21 4.37
C ALA A 114 11.32 -4.64 3.79
N GLN A 115 12.18 -3.68 3.45
CA GLN A 115 13.56 -3.93 3.01
C GLN A 115 14.56 -3.91 4.17
N ASN A 116 14.11 -3.80 5.43
CA ASN A 116 14.94 -3.60 6.62
C ASN A 116 15.87 -2.38 6.51
N LYS A 117 15.39 -1.31 5.85
CA LYS A 117 16.16 -0.07 5.67
C LYS A 117 15.76 1.03 6.65
N ILE A 118 14.75 0.78 7.49
CA ILE A 118 14.31 1.62 8.62
C ILE A 118 13.86 0.70 9.76
#